data_AF-A0A5P1EVZ0-F1
#
_entry.id   AF-A0A5P1EVZ0-F1
#
_cell.length_a   1.000
_cell.length_b   1.000
_cell.length_c   1.000
_cell.angle_alpha   90.00
_cell.angle_beta   90.00
_cell.angle_gamma   90.00
#
_symmetry.space_group_name_H-M   'P 1'
#
loop_
_entity.id
_entity.type
_entity.pdbx_description
1 polymer ?
#
loop_
_entity_poly.entity_id
_entity_poly.type
_entity_poly.pdbx_seq_one_letter_code
_entity_poly.pdbx_strand_id
1 'polypeptide(L)'
;MIFFSILGKFGALFASIPFPIFAALYCVLFGLVASVGISFLQFTNMNSMRNLMITGLSLFLGISIPQYFSDTFSTSGHGPVNTRAGWFNSFLNTIFMSPPTVGLIVGVFLDNTLDVEKSKKDRGMPWWVKFRTFRGDNRNEEFYTLPFNLNRFFPPT
;
A
#
# COMPACT_ATOMS: atom_id res chain seq x y z
N MET A 1 16.88 -14.69 -7.83
CA MET A 1 16.44 -15.40 -6.60
C MET A 1 16.48 -16.92 -6.74
N ILE A 2 15.97 -17.50 -7.84
CA ILE A 2 15.94 -18.96 -8.05
C ILE A 2 17.34 -19.61 -7.91
N PHE A 3 18.36 -19.08 -8.59
CA PHE A 3 19.73 -19.62 -8.52
C PHE A 3 20.35 -19.57 -7.11
N PHE A 4 20.21 -18.43 -6.41
CA PHE A 4 20.75 -18.25 -5.07
C PHE A 4 19.99 -19.04 -3.99
N SER A 5 18.72 -19.36 -4.22
CA SER A 5 17.91 -20.16 -3.28
C SER A 5 18.29 -21.65 -3.28
N ILE A 6 18.93 -22.17 -4.33
CA ILE A 6 19.38 -23.57 -4.42
C ILE A 6 20.62 -23.81 -3.55
N LEU A 7 21.43 -22.78 -3.33
CA LEU A 7 22.65 -22.86 -2.53
C LEU A 7 22.36 -22.48 -1.08
N GLY A 8 21.93 -23.45 -0.27
CA GLY A 8 21.54 -23.23 1.13
C GLY A 8 22.58 -22.51 2.02
N LYS A 9 23.87 -22.57 1.67
CA LYS A 9 24.93 -21.81 2.35
C LYS A 9 24.77 -20.29 2.22
N PHE A 10 24.26 -19.81 1.09
CA PHE A 10 23.93 -18.38 0.94
C PHE A 10 22.75 -17.99 1.84
N GLY A 11 21.75 -18.86 1.98
CA GLY A 11 20.67 -18.67 2.95
C GLY A 11 21.15 -18.60 4.39
N ALA A 12 22.10 -19.46 4.78
CA ALA A 12 22.70 -19.48 6.11
C ALA A 12 23.46 -18.18 6.44
N LEU A 13 24.11 -17.56 5.44
CA LEU A 13 24.74 -16.24 5.62
C LEU A 13 23.70 -15.17 5.97
N PHE A 14 22.59 -15.08 5.23
CA PHE A 14 21.53 -14.11 5.56
C PHE A 14 20.85 -14.41 6.91
N ALA A 15 20.70 -15.69 7.28
CA ALA A 15 20.15 -16.08 8.59
C ALA A 15 21.09 -15.73 9.76
N SER A 16 22.39 -15.61 9.52
CA SER A 16 23.39 -15.26 10.54
C SER A 16 23.43 -13.77 10.90
N ILE A 17 22.74 -12.91 10.15
CA ILE A 17 22.71 -11.47 10.39
C ILE A 17 21.97 -11.19 11.71
N PRO A 18 22.57 -10.46 12.67
CA PRO A 18 21.93 -10.09 13.92
C PRO A 18 20.63 -9.29 13.74
N PHE A 19 19.63 -9.57 14.58
CA PHE A 19 18.34 -8.86 14.57
C PHE A 19 18.45 -7.33 14.64
N PRO A 20 19.37 -6.71 15.42
CA PRO A 20 19.51 -5.25 15.43
C PRO A 20 19.89 -4.66 14.06
N ILE A 21 20.73 -5.35 13.28
CA ILE A 21 21.13 -4.90 11.94
C ILE A 21 19.93 -5.00 11.00
N PHE A 22 19.18 -6.11 11.08
CA PHE A 22 17.94 -6.26 10.32
C PHE A 22 16.94 -5.14 10.65
N ALA A 23 16.72 -4.83 11.92
CA ALA A 23 15.81 -3.75 12.33
C ALA A 23 16.23 -2.38 11.77
N ALA A 24 17.54 -2.06 11.81
CA ALA A 24 18.07 -0.82 11.25
C ALA A 24 17.85 -0.74 9.72
N LEU A 25 18.09 -1.83 8.99
CA LEU A 25 17.82 -1.91 7.55
C LEU A 25 16.33 -1.73 7.25
N TYR A 26 15.44 -2.36 8.02
CA TYR A 26 14.00 -2.22 7.85
C TYR A 26 13.52 -0.79 8.16
N CYS A 27 14.11 -0.09 9.12
CA CYS A 27 13.79 1.31 9.39
C CYS A 27 14.02 2.20 8.16
N VAL A 28 15.17 2.03 7.48
CA VAL A 28 15.47 2.76 6.24
C VAL A 28 14.55 2.32 5.10
N LEU A 29 14.34 1.01 4.94
CA LEU A 29 13.49 0.47 3.88
C LEU A 29 12.05 0.99 3.98
N PHE A 30 11.42 0.88 5.15
CA PHE A 30 10.05 1.33 5.36
C PHE A 30 9.93 2.86 5.28
N GLY A 31 10.95 3.61 5.71
CA GLY A 31 11.01 5.06 5.49
C GLY A 31 11.01 5.43 4.01
N LEU A 32 11.79 4.71 3.19
CA LEU A 32 11.82 4.91 1.74
C LEU A 32 10.48 4.54 1.09
N VAL A 33 9.90 3.39 1.45
CA VAL A 33 8.58 2.96 0.94
C VAL A 33 7.49 3.99 1.28
N ALA A 34 7.48 4.51 2.51
CA ALA A 34 6.55 5.56 2.91
C ALA A 34 6.76 6.86 2.12
N SER A 35 8.01 7.29 1.93
CA SER A 35 8.36 8.49 1.14
C SER A 35 7.90 8.37 -0.31
N VAL A 36 8.15 7.23 -0.96
CA VAL A 36 7.66 6.95 -2.32
C VAL A 36 6.14 6.96 -2.36
N GLY A 37 5.47 6.40 -1.35
CA GLY A 37 4.00 6.47 -1.21
C GLY A 37 3.47 7.91 -1.14
N ILE A 38 4.06 8.75 -0.30
CA ILE A 38 3.69 10.16 -0.15
C ILE A 38 3.96 10.94 -1.45
N SER A 39 5.01 10.60 -2.20
CA SER A 39 5.34 11.27 -3.46
C SER A 39 4.18 11.22 -4.47
N PHE A 40 3.30 10.22 -4.43
CA PHE A 40 2.14 10.16 -5.31
C PHE A 40 1.11 11.27 -5.05
N LEU A 41 1.09 11.88 -3.85
CA LEU A 41 0.22 13.02 -3.56
C LEU A 41 0.53 14.23 -4.42
N GLN A 42 1.76 14.33 -4.96
CA GLN A 42 2.14 15.41 -5.89
C GLN A 42 1.29 15.43 -7.17
N PHE A 43 0.69 14.29 -7.55
CA PHE A 43 -0.18 14.18 -8.71
C PHE A 43 -1.62 14.61 -8.41
N THR A 44 -1.95 14.88 -7.14
CA THR A 44 -3.24 15.35 -6.68
C THR A 44 -3.16 16.83 -6.29
N ASN A 45 -4.30 17.53 -6.30
CA ASN A 45 -4.34 18.94 -5.89
C ASN A 45 -4.35 19.05 -4.36
N MET A 46 -3.17 19.28 -3.75
CA MET A 46 -3.01 19.43 -2.29
C MET A 46 -3.41 20.82 -1.75
N ASN A 47 -3.82 21.76 -2.61
CA ASN A 47 -4.42 23.03 -2.17
C ASN A 47 -5.92 22.90 -1.89
N SER A 48 -6.55 21.77 -2.28
CA SER A 48 -7.96 21.52 -2.01
C SER A 48 -8.15 20.99 -0.59
N MET A 49 -9.00 21.66 0.20
CA MET A 49 -9.37 21.23 1.55
C MET A 49 -9.89 19.79 1.59
N ARG A 50 -10.60 19.35 0.53
CA ARG A 50 -11.11 17.98 0.42
C ARG A 50 -9.98 16.95 0.42
N ASN A 51 -8.96 17.13 -0.42
CA ASN A 51 -7.84 16.19 -0.52
C ASN A 51 -6.98 16.20 0.74
N LEU A 52 -6.75 17.37 1.32
CA LEU A 52 -6.02 17.51 2.58
C LEU A 52 -6.73 16.75 3.70
N MET A 53 -8.06 16.89 3.80
CA MET A 53 -8.89 16.19 4.78
C MET A 53 -8.88 14.67 4.55
N ILE A 54 -9.06 14.19 3.32
CA ILE A 54 -9.03 12.75 3.01
C ILE A 54 -7.68 12.16 3.40
N THR A 55 -6.57 12.83 3.04
CA THR A 55 -5.22 12.37 3.32
C THR A 55 -4.94 12.33 4.82
N GLY A 56 -5.25 13.42 5.54
CA GLY A 56 -5.04 13.48 6.99
C GLY A 56 -5.90 12.48 7.75
N LEU A 57 -7.18 12.37 7.41
CA LEU A 57 -8.13 11.49 8.10
C LEU A 57 -7.83 10.01 7.83
N SER A 58 -7.46 9.64 6.60
CA SER A 58 -7.09 8.26 6.26
C SER A 58 -5.79 7.81 6.96
N LEU A 59 -4.78 8.68 7.06
CA LEU A 59 -3.55 8.37 7.79
C LEU A 59 -3.81 8.24 9.29
N PHE A 60 -4.60 9.15 9.87
CA PHE A 60 -4.93 9.10 11.29
C PHE A 60 -5.73 7.84 11.65
N LEU A 61 -6.88 7.62 10.98
CA LEU A 61 -7.72 6.45 11.24
C LEU A 61 -7.03 5.12 10.88
N GLY A 62 -6.16 5.14 9.85
CA GLY A 62 -5.34 4.01 9.45
C GLY A 62 -4.35 3.55 10.54
N ILE A 63 -3.97 4.41 11.48
CA ILE A 63 -3.12 4.04 12.63
C ILE A 63 -3.98 3.81 13.88
N SER A 64 -4.97 4.66 14.13
CA SER A 64 -5.76 4.63 15.37
C SER A 64 -6.68 3.40 15.49
N ILE A 65 -7.35 3.00 14.40
CA ILE A 65 -8.28 1.86 14.45
C ILE A 65 -7.53 0.53 14.69
N PRO A 66 -6.45 0.19 13.95
CA PRO A 66 -5.68 -1.01 14.25
C PRO A 66 -5.13 -1.06 15.67
N GLN A 67 -4.67 0.10 16.19
CA GLN A 67 -4.20 0.19 17.57
C GLN A 67 -5.31 -0.18 18.57
N TYR A 68 -6.52 0.37 18.39
CA TYR A 68 -7.68 0.02 19.21
C TYR A 68 -8.00 -1.49 19.17
N PHE A 69 -7.95 -2.12 17.98
CA PHE A 69 -8.19 -3.55 17.84
C PHE A 69 -7.09 -4.40 18.50
N SER A 70 -5.82 -3.98 18.37
CA SER A 70 -4.67 -4.64 19.01
C SER A 70 -4.71 -4.56 20.54
N ASP A 71 -5.05 -3.39 21.08
CA ASP A 71 -5.15 -3.17 22.53
C ASP A 71 -6.31 -3.96 23.14
N THR A 72 -7.44 -4.00 22.44
CA THR A 72 -8.61 -4.82 22.86
C THR A 72 -8.27 -6.30 22.84
N PHE A 73 -7.58 -6.79 21.80
CA PHE A 73 -7.15 -8.18 21.71
C PHE A 73 -6.21 -8.57 22.86
N SER A 74 -5.28 -7.67 23.22
CA SER A 74 -4.32 -7.89 24.31
C SER A 74 -4.98 -7.86 25.69
N THR A 75 -6.01 -7.04 25.89
CA THR A 75 -6.67 -6.86 27.19
C THR A 75 -7.76 -7.91 27.45
N SER A 76 -8.61 -8.17 26.46
CA SER A 76 -9.80 -9.01 26.60
C SER A 76 -9.61 -10.44 26.08
N GLY A 77 -8.47 -10.74 25.45
CA GLY A 77 -8.20 -12.04 24.83
C GLY A 77 -9.02 -12.32 23.55
N HIS A 78 -9.82 -11.35 23.10
CA HIS A 78 -10.59 -11.41 21.86
C HIS A 78 -10.63 -10.02 21.20
N GLY A 79 -10.80 -9.99 19.88
CA GLY A 79 -10.97 -8.72 19.17
C GLY A 79 -12.32 -8.04 19.50
N PRO A 80 -12.49 -6.75 19.16
CA PRO A 80 -13.73 -6.01 19.38
C PRO A 80 -14.96 -6.68 18.76
N VAL A 81 -14.79 -7.35 17.62
CA VAL A 81 -15.85 -8.14 16.99
C VAL A 81 -15.88 -9.52 17.65
N ASN A 82 -16.87 -9.74 18.52
CA ASN A 82 -17.08 -11.00 19.23
C ASN A 82 -18.53 -11.49 19.09
N THR A 83 -18.82 -12.13 17.95
CA THR A 83 -20.10 -12.81 17.69
C THR A 83 -20.00 -14.32 17.93
N ARG A 84 -21.13 -15.05 17.89
CA ARG A 84 -21.14 -16.53 18.00
C ARG A 84 -20.50 -17.25 16.79
N ALA A 85 -20.12 -16.52 15.75
CA ALA A 85 -19.45 -17.06 14.56
C ALA A 85 -17.95 -16.74 14.60
N GLY A 86 -17.13 -17.71 15.04
CA GLY A 86 -15.69 -17.53 15.19
C GLY A 86 -14.97 -17.15 13.88
N TRP A 87 -15.36 -17.76 12.75
CA TRP A 87 -14.79 -17.46 11.43
C TRP A 87 -15.01 -15.99 11.01
N PHE A 88 -16.18 -15.44 11.33
CA PHE A 88 -16.55 -14.06 11.01
C PHE A 88 -15.76 -13.07 11.86
N ASN A 89 -15.61 -13.38 13.15
CA ASN A 89 -14.79 -12.59 14.06
C ASN A 89 -13.34 -12.55 13.59
N SER A 90 -12.75 -13.69 13.21
CA SER A 90 -11.37 -13.73 12.70
C SER A 90 -11.22 -12.86 11.46
N PHE A 91 -12.13 -12.96 10.50
CA PHE A 91 -12.06 -12.17 9.27
C PHE A 91 -12.10 -10.66 9.54
N LEU A 92 -13.09 -10.19 10.30
CA LEU A 92 -13.23 -8.76 10.59
C LEU A 92 -12.10 -8.23 11.46
N ASN A 93 -11.75 -8.94 12.53
CA ASN A 93 -10.67 -8.48 13.40
C ASN A 93 -9.33 -8.42 12.63
N THR A 94 -9.01 -9.38 11.75
CA THR A 94 -7.80 -9.32 10.93
C THR A 94 -7.78 -8.13 9.97
N ILE A 95 -8.90 -7.80 9.33
CA ILE A 95 -8.99 -6.64 8.42
C ILE A 95 -8.73 -5.34 9.17
N PHE A 96 -9.39 -5.15 10.32
CA PHE A 96 -9.28 -3.92 11.10
C PHE A 96 -7.98 -3.82 11.91
N MET A 97 -7.28 -4.93 12.16
CA MET A 97 -5.93 -4.96 12.74
C MET A 97 -4.82 -4.59 11.74
N SER A 98 -5.10 -4.49 10.43
CA SER A 98 -4.12 -4.15 9.40
C SER A 98 -4.13 -2.65 9.08
N PRO A 99 -3.11 -1.86 9.50
CA PRO A 99 -3.04 -0.43 9.19
C PRO A 99 -3.18 -0.04 7.72
N PRO A 100 -2.47 -0.67 6.76
CA PRO A 100 -2.61 -0.30 5.35
C PRO A 100 -4.01 -0.61 4.80
N THR A 101 -4.64 -1.69 5.27
CA THR A 101 -5.99 -2.06 4.84
C THR A 101 -7.02 -1.05 5.31
N VAL A 102 -6.97 -0.65 6.59
CA VAL A 102 -7.88 0.37 7.13
C VAL A 102 -7.66 1.72 6.45
N GLY A 103 -6.40 2.15 6.28
CA GLY A 103 -6.08 3.39 5.57
C GLY A 103 -6.63 3.40 4.14
N LEU A 104 -6.52 2.29 3.42
CA LEU A 104 -7.08 2.13 2.07
C LEU A 104 -8.61 2.21 2.09
N ILE A 105 -9.29 1.47 2.98
CA ILE A 105 -10.75 1.48 3.09
C ILE A 105 -11.26 2.90 3.35
N VAL A 106 -10.68 3.58 4.35
CA VAL A 106 -11.06 4.96 4.71
C VAL A 106 -10.77 5.92 3.55
N GLY A 107 -9.58 5.84 2.95
CA GLY A 107 -9.20 6.70 1.83
C GLY A 107 -10.14 6.54 0.63
N VAL A 108 -10.41 5.31 0.22
CA VAL A 108 -11.33 5.01 -0.89
C VAL A 108 -12.76 5.41 -0.55
N PHE A 109 -13.21 5.15 0.68
CA PHE A 109 -14.56 5.50 1.10
C PHE A 109 -14.80 7.02 1.08
N LEU A 110 -13.88 7.79 1.68
CA LEU A 110 -13.97 9.25 1.71
C LEU A 110 -13.80 9.84 0.31
N ASP A 111 -12.90 9.29 -0.49
CA ASP A 111 -12.74 9.69 -1.88
C ASP A 111 -14.07 9.44 -2.63
N ASN A 112 -14.71 8.28 -2.54
CA ASN A 112 -15.97 8.05 -3.27
C ASN A 112 -17.21 8.78 -2.70
N THR A 113 -17.15 9.29 -1.48
CA THR A 113 -18.31 9.98 -0.87
C THR A 113 -18.26 11.49 -1.07
N LEU A 114 -17.08 12.10 -1.14
CA LEU A 114 -16.92 13.56 -1.13
C LEU A 114 -16.77 14.15 -2.54
N ASP A 115 -17.76 14.95 -2.95
CA ASP A 115 -17.76 15.83 -4.14
C ASP A 115 -17.21 15.20 -5.42
N VAL A 116 -17.56 13.94 -5.69
CA VAL A 116 -16.97 13.11 -6.77
C VAL A 116 -17.04 13.78 -8.16
N GLU A 117 -18.15 14.43 -8.49
CA GLU A 117 -18.37 14.95 -9.85
C GLU A 117 -17.46 16.12 -10.22
N LYS A 118 -17.17 17.02 -9.27
CA LYS A 118 -16.30 18.20 -9.48
C LYS A 118 -14.81 17.89 -9.28
N SER A 119 -14.51 16.70 -8.78
CA SER A 119 -13.24 16.31 -8.17
C SER A 119 -12.25 15.61 -9.11
N LYS A 120 -12.68 15.23 -10.32
CA LYS A 120 -11.85 14.45 -11.27
C LYS A 120 -10.46 15.05 -11.52
N LYS A 121 -10.38 16.38 -11.68
CA LYS A 121 -9.09 17.07 -11.89
C LYS A 121 -8.24 17.06 -10.61
N ASP A 122 -8.86 17.24 -9.46
CA ASP A 122 -8.18 17.34 -8.17
C ASP A 122 -7.63 16.00 -7.66
N ARG A 123 -8.21 14.86 -8.06
CA ARG A 123 -7.74 13.52 -7.69
C ARG A 123 -6.52 13.05 -8.48
N GLY A 124 -6.04 13.83 -9.44
CA GLY A 124 -4.96 13.40 -10.33
C GLY A 124 -5.39 12.41 -11.40
N MET A 125 -6.69 12.20 -11.63
CA MET A 125 -7.18 11.34 -12.72
C MET A 125 -6.58 11.70 -14.08
N PRO A 126 -6.39 12.98 -14.48
CA PRO A 126 -5.73 13.32 -15.75
C PRO A 126 -4.31 12.78 -15.88
N TRP A 127 -3.58 12.65 -14.77
CA TRP A 127 -2.26 12.02 -14.75
C TRP A 127 -2.38 10.51 -14.97
N TRP A 128 -3.28 9.85 -14.22
CA TRP A 128 -3.55 8.41 -14.33
C TRP A 128 -4.13 7.96 -15.68
N VAL A 129 -4.87 8.83 -16.38
CA VAL A 129 -5.47 8.50 -17.68
C VAL A 129 -4.42 8.06 -18.69
N LYS A 130 -3.25 8.69 -18.70
CA LYS A 130 -2.16 8.40 -19.65
C LYS A 130 -1.60 6.97 -19.50
N PHE A 131 -1.69 6.42 -18.30
CA PHE A 131 -1.19 5.09 -17.97
C PHE A 131 -2.21 3.96 -18.21
N ARG A 132 -3.47 4.28 -18.54
CA ARG A 132 -4.50 3.26 -18.82
C ARG A 132 -4.30 2.53 -20.16
N THR A 133 -3.49 3.09 -21.05
CA THR A 133 -3.20 2.53 -22.37
C THR A 133 -1.71 2.34 -22.53
N PHE A 134 -1.30 1.19 -23.05
CA PHE A 134 0.12 0.83 -23.24
C PHE A 134 0.88 1.92 -24.01
N ARG A 135 0.34 2.41 -25.13
CA ARG A 135 0.94 3.47 -25.97
C ARG A 135 0.59 4.90 -25.53
N GLY A 136 0.06 5.10 -24.31
CA GLY A 136 -0.41 6.40 -23.86
C GLY A 136 0.70 7.39 -23.46
N ASP A 137 1.85 6.89 -23.02
CA ASP A 137 3.00 7.68 -22.56
C ASP A 137 4.27 6.87 -22.82
N ASN A 138 5.36 7.50 -23.29
CA ASN A 138 6.63 6.81 -23.58
C ASN A 138 7.20 6.08 -22.35
N ARG A 139 6.87 6.54 -21.14
CA ARG A 139 7.29 5.89 -19.88
C ARG A 139 6.69 4.48 -19.73
N ASN A 140 5.52 4.20 -20.31
CA ASN A 140 4.94 2.86 -20.26
C ASN A 140 5.80 1.84 -21.01
N GLU A 141 6.44 2.24 -22.10
CA GLU A 141 7.29 1.34 -22.88
C GLU A 141 8.46 0.86 -22.01
N GLU A 142 9.10 1.76 -21.26
CA GLU A 142 10.17 1.40 -20.33
C GLU A 142 9.69 0.42 -19.23
N PHE A 143 8.54 0.67 -18.60
CA PHE A 143 8.03 -0.17 -17.51
C PHE A 143 7.66 -1.59 -17.93
N TYR A 144 7.18 -1.76 -19.16
CA TYR A 144 6.69 -3.04 -19.65
C TYR A 144 7.63 -3.70 -20.66
N THR A 145 8.86 -3.18 -20.81
CA THR A 145 9.87 -3.82 -21.64
C THR A 145 10.34 -5.14 -21.03
N LEU A 146 10.14 -6.23 -21.76
CA LEU A 146 10.75 -7.52 -21.52
C LEU A 146 12.27 -7.42 -21.58
N PRO A 147 12.99 -8.14 -20.70
CA PRO A 147 14.44 -8.19 -20.70
C PRO A 147 14.96 -8.70 -22.06
N PHE A 148 16.18 -8.31 -22.43
CA PHE A 148 16.84 -8.70 -23.68
C PHE A 148 16.06 -8.33 -24.97
N ASN A 149 15.28 -7.23 -24.98
CA ASN A 149 14.51 -6.77 -26.14
C ASN A 149 13.48 -7.80 -26.68
N LEU A 150 13.01 -8.73 -25.83
CA LEU A 150 12.01 -9.72 -26.21
C LEU A 150 10.66 -9.11 -26.67
N ASN A 151 10.43 -7.83 -26.40
CA ASN A 151 9.27 -7.05 -26.91
C ASN A 151 9.17 -7.04 -28.44
N ARG A 152 10.28 -7.25 -29.15
CA ARG A 152 10.26 -7.38 -30.62
C ARG A 152 9.55 -8.65 -31.09
N PHE A 153 9.56 -9.71 -30.28
CA PHE A 153 8.94 -11.00 -30.59
C PHE A 153 7.55 -11.15 -29.97
N PHE A 154 7.31 -10.46 -28.85
CA PHE A 154 6.02 -10.42 -28.17
C PHE A 154 5.57 -8.96 -28.02
N PRO A 155 5.05 -8.34 -29.09
CA PRO A 155 4.60 -6.97 -29.03
C PRO A 155 3.41 -6.87 -28.07
N PRO A 156 3.47 -5.99 -27.06
CA PRO A 156 2.33 -5.71 -26.20
C PRO A 156 1.21 -5.06 -27.04
N THR A 157 0.03 -5.68 -27.01
CA THR A 157 -1.20 -5.20 -27.66
C THR A 157 -1.82 -4.04 -26.89
#